data_AF-G0WCX9-F1
#
_entry.id   AF-G0WCX9-F1
#
_cell.length_a   1.000
_cell.length_b   1.000
_cell.length_c   1.000
_cell.angle_alpha   90.00
_cell.angle_beta   90.00
_cell.angle_gamma   90.00
#
_symmetry.space_group_name_H-M   'P 1'
#
loop_
_entity.id
_entity.type
_entity.pdbx_description
1 polymer ?
#
loop_
_entity_poly.entity_id
_entity_poly.type
_entity_poly.pdbx_seq_one_letter_code
_entity_poly.pdbx_strand_id
1 'polypeptide(L)' 'MGGKKGEASYPPPKQVKDCPECGTALQKCLIQQNYAFVMCPNDKCAYPFNQRENIQNLVYVDDGEVIDTATQRLSKG' A
#
# COMPACT_ATOMS: atom_id res chain seq x y z
N MET A 1 -2.85 14.00 -33.85
CA MET A 1 -3.10 14.85 -32.66
C MET A 1 -4.15 14.15 -31.81
N GLY A 2 -3.86 13.90 -30.54
CA GLY A 2 -4.77 13.22 -29.61
C GLY A 2 -4.02 12.87 -28.32
N GLY A 3 -3.76 13.90 -27.50
CA GLY A 3 -2.96 13.79 -26.28
C GLY A 3 -3.58 12.84 -25.26
N LYS A 4 -2.79 11.88 -24.78
CA LYS A 4 -3.11 11.05 -23.62
C LYS A 4 -3.09 11.94 -22.38
N LYS A 5 -4.25 12.12 -21.75
CA LYS A 5 -4.39 12.85 -20.48
C LYS A 5 -3.78 11.99 -19.38
N GLY A 6 -2.94 12.61 -18.56
CA GLY A 6 -2.02 11.97 -17.63
C GLY A 6 -2.69 11.03 -16.63
N GLU A 7 -2.27 9.78 -16.68
CA GLU A 7 -2.17 8.94 -15.49
C GLU A 7 -0.99 9.47 -14.67
N ALA A 8 -1.26 9.95 -13.44
CA ALA A 8 -0.20 10.26 -12.50
C ALA A 8 0.58 8.95 -12.24
N SER A 9 1.69 8.78 -12.95
CA SER A 9 2.55 7.62 -12.85
C SER A 9 3.38 7.78 -11.57
N TYR A 10 2.78 7.49 -10.41
CA TYR A 10 3.55 7.35 -9.20
C TYR A 10 4.48 6.15 -9.41
N PRO A 11 5.82 6.32 -9.41
CA PRO A 11 6.71 5.19 -9.51
C PRO A 11 6.38 4.23 -8.37
N PRO A 12 6.35 2.91 -8.60
CA PRO A 12 6.08 1.96 -7.54
C PRO A 12 7.12 2.22 -6.42
N PRO A 13 6.68 2.48 -5.18
CA PRO A 13 7.63 2.72 -4.09
C PRO A 13 8.56 1.52 -4.00
N LYS A 14 9.87 1.80 -3.83
CA LYS A 14 10.85 0.77 -3.48
C LYS A 14 10.22 -0.06 -2.37
N GLN A 15 10.04 -1.36 -2.60
CA GLN A 15 9.31 -2.23 -1.69
C GLN A 15 10.11 -2.42 -0.39
N VAL A 16 10.00 -1.44 0.50
CA VAL A 16 10.48 -1.52 1.86
C VAL A 16 9.59 -2.55 2.55
N LYS A 17 10.17 -3.69 2.95
CA LYS A 17 9.44 -4.77 3.64
C LYS A 17 9.32 -4.52 5.13
N ASP A 18 10.29 -3.82 5.71
CA ASP A 18 10.41 -3.60 7.14
C ASP A 18 10.29 -2.11 7.46
N CYS A 19 9.54 -1.78 8.52
CA CYS A 19 9.34 -0.42 8.96
C CYS A 19 10.70 0.22 9.31
N PRO A 20 11.06 1.37 8.72
CA PRO A 20 12.36 2.00 8.99
C PRO A 20 12.49 2.53 10.42
N GLU A 21 11.38 2.66 11.15
CA GLU A 21 11.37 3.23 12.51
C GLU A 21 11.44 2.17 13.61
N CYS A 22 10.79 1.03 13.43
CA CYS A 22 10.68 0.01 14.47
C CYS A 22 11.03 -1.41 14.01
N GLY A 23 11.37 -1.60 12.73
CA GLY A 23 11.74 -2.90 12.16
C GLY A 23 10.60 -3.89 11.99
N THR A 24 9.36 -3.51 12.30
CA THR A 24 8.18 -4.37 12.10
C THR A 24 7.87 -4.51 10.60
N ALA A 25 7.50 -5.71 10.15
CA ALA A 25 7.10 -5.92 8.76
C ALA A 25 5.91 -5.02 8.39
N LEU A 26 6.08 -4.26 7.30
CA LEU A 26 5.04 -3.37 6.77
C LEU A 26 3.91 -4.19 6.13
N GLN A 27 2.70 -3.66 6.20
CA GLN A 27 1.51 -4.28 5.63
C GLN A 27 0.82 -3.34 4.64
N LYS A 28 0.26 -3.91 3.58
CA LYS A 28 -0.66 -3.20 2.69
C LYS A 28 -2.04 -3.14 3.35
N CYS A 29 -2.52 -1.94 3.63
CA CYS A 29 -3.85 -1.68 4.15
C CYS A 29 -4.71 -1.02 3.06
N LEU A 30 -5.75 -1.70 2.61
CA LEU A 30 -6.67 -1.16 1.60
C LEU A 30 -7.45 0.03 2.18
N ILE A 31 -7.39 1.20 1.55
CA ILE A 31 -8.08 2.43 2.00
C ILE A 31 -9.14 2.92 1.00
N GLN A 32 -9.00 2.55 -0.27
CA GLN A 32 -9.98 2.74 -1.34
C GLN A 32 -9.97 1.52 -2.25
N GLN A 33 -10.95 1.41 -3.16
CA GLN A 33 -11.18 0.23 -3.99
C GLN A 33 -9.90 -0.33 -4.64
N ASN A 34 -9.06 0.55 -5.19
CA ASN A 34 -7.83 0.15 -5.91
C ASN A 34 -6.57 0.80 -5.32
N TYR A 35 -6.64 1.26 -4.07
CA TYR A 35 -5.51 1.90 -3.42
C TYR A 35 -5.33 1.35 -2.01
N ALA A 36 -4.11 0.92 -1.73
CA ALA A 36 -3.67 0.55 -0.41
C ALA A 36 -2.56 1.49 0.05
N PHE A 37 -2.41 1.58 1.37
CA PHE A 37 -1.30 2.25 2.01
C PHE A 37 -0.34 1.19 2.56
N VAL A 38 0.95 1.34 2.31
CA VAL A 38 1.98 0.52 2.97
C VAL A 38 2.30 1.16 4.31
N MET A 39 1.90 0.53 5.41
CA MET A 39 2.05 1.10 6.75
C MET A 39 2.50 0.08 7.80
N CYS A 40 3.00 0.62 8.91
CA CYS A 40 3.38 -0.20 10.06
C CYS A 40 2.11 -0.64 10.81
N PRO A 41 1.94 -1.95 11.08
CA PRO A 41 0.79 -2.44 11.85
C PRO A 41 0.96 -2.26 13.37
N ASN A 42 2.15 -1.85 13.82
CA ASN A 42 2.43 -1.59 15.24
C ASN A 42 1.73 -0.31 15.69
N ASP A 43 0.81 -0.41 16.65
CA ASP A 43 0.00 0.69 17.18
C ASP A 43 0.83 1.78 17.88
N LYS A 44 2.06 1.45 18.29
CA LYS A 44 3.02 2.40 18.88
C LYS A 44 3.91 3.09 17.84
N CYS A 45 3.83 2.69 16.57
CA CYS A 45 4.60 3.25 15.47
C CYS A 45 3.66 3.98 14.50
N ALA A 46 3.91 5.26 14.27
CA ALA A 46 3.06 6.08 13.42
C ALA A 46 3.45 6.03 11.93
N TYR A 47 4.37 5.14 11.52
CA TYR A 47 4.84 5.07 10.14
C TYR A 47 3.72 4.64 9.17
N PRO A 48 3.51 5.36 8.04
CA PRO A 48 4.29 6.51 7.56
C PRO A 48 3.60 7.87 7.83
N PHE A 49 2.54 7.92 8.64
CA PHE A 49 1.75 9.12 8.90
C PHE A 49 2.51 10.22 9.66
N ASN A 50 3.59 9.85 10.35
CA ASN A 50 4.54 10.79 10.94
C ASN A 50 5.52 11.41 9.92
N GLN A 51 5.46 11.04 8.64
CA GLN A 51 6.27 11.62 7.57
C GLN A 51 5.47 12.64 6.75
N ARG A 52 6.15 13.74 6.33
CA ARG A 52 5.55 14.74 5.43
C ARG A 52 5.19 14.16 4.06
N GLU A 53 5.94 13.17 3.58
CA GLU A 53 5.80 12.58 2.24
C GLU A 53 5.06 11.24 2.26
N ASN A 54 4.11 11.07 3.19
CA ASN A 54 3.42 9.80 3.42
C ASN A 54 2.68 9.26 2.18
N ILE A 55 2.22 10.13 1.27
CA ILE A 55 1.54 9.80 0.02
C ILE A 55 2.40 8.87 -0.86
N GLN A 56 3.72 8.89 -0.73
CA GLN A 56 4.61 7.97 -1.44
C GLN A 56 4.41 6.50 -1.05
N ASN A 57 3.75 6.22 0.08
CA ASN A 57 3.38 4.88 0.52
C ASN A 57 2.00 4.42 0.00
N LEU A 58 1.30 5.27 -0.77
CA LEU A 58 0.09 4.90 -1.47
C LEU A 58 0.47 4.05 -2.69
N VAL A 59 -0.09 2.85 -2.77
CA VAL A 59 0.12 1.91 -3.87
C VAL A 59 -1.20 1.57 -4.52
N TYR A 60 -1.18 1.47 -5.85
CA TYR A 60 -2.28 0.88 -6.59
C TYR A 60 -2.34 -0.62 -6.30
N VAL A 61 -3.55 -1.13 -6.12
CA VAL A 61 -3.83 -2.56 -5.95
C VAL A 61 -4.74 -2.97 -7.09
N ASP A 62 -4.33 -4.00 -7.82
CA ASP A 62 -5.13 -4.61 -8.87
C ASP A 62 -6.27 -5.44 -8.26
N ASP A 63 -7.43 -5.44 -8.91
CA ASP A 63 -8.62 -6.18 -8.44
C ASP A 63 -8.32 -7.67 -8.23
N GLY A 64 -7.43 -8.26 -9.04
CA GLY A 64 -6.98 -9.64 -8.88
C GLY A 64 -6.28 -9.89 -7.54
N GLU A 65 -5.41 -8.97 -7.10
CA GLU A 65 -4.72 -9.07 -5.81
C GLU A 65 -5.71 -9.01 -4.63
N VAL A 66 -6.78 -8.21 -4.77
CA VAL A 66 -7.86 -8.12 -3.77
C VAL A 66 -8.63 -9.44 -3.69
N ILE A 67 -9.04 -10.00 -4.83
CA ILE A 67 -9.78 -11.27 -4.91
C ILE A 67 -8.94 -12.43 -4.39
N ASP A 68 -7.66 -12.50 -4.74
CA ASP A 68 -6.74 -13.54 -4.26
C ASP A 68 -6.60 -13.49 -2.74
N THR A 69 -6.42 -12.29 -2.19
CA THR A 69 -6.33 -12.08 -0.74
C THR A 69 -7.64 -12.47 -0.03
N ALA A 70 -8.80 -12.15 -0.61
CA ALA A 70 -10.10 -12.53 -0.07
C ALA A 70 -10.30 -14.06 -0.09
N THR A 71 -9.96 -14.71 -1.20
CA THR A 71 -10.03 -16.16 -1.37
C THR A 71 -9.16 -16.87 -0.32
N GLN A 72 -7.92 -16.43 -0.14
CA GLN A 72 -7.01 -17.01 0.86
C GLN A 72 -7.54 -16.93 2.29
N ARG A 73 -8.26 -15.85 2.64
CA ARG A 73 -8.89 -15.70 3.96
C ARG A 73 -10.04 -16.68 4.14
N LEU A 74 -10.87 -16.84 3.11
CA LEU A 74 -12.02 -17.75 3.13
C LEU A 74 -11.60 -19.24 3.13
N SER A 75 -10.50 -19.60 2.46
CA SER A 75 -10.00 -20.99 2.42
C SER A 75 -9.30 -21.45 3.70
N LYS A 76 -9.02 -20.54 4.64
CA LYS A 76 -8.36 -20.84 5.92
C LYS A 76 -9.34 -20.90 7.11
N GLY A 77 -10.65 -20.73 6.87
CA GLY A 77 -11.72 -20.96 7.84
C GLY A 77 -12.34 -22.33 7.66
#